data_AF-A0A9X1U3V9-F1
#
_entry.id   AF-A0A9X1U3V9-F1
#
_cell.length_a   1.000
_cell.length_b   1.000
_cell.length_c   1.000
_cell.angle_alpha   90.00
_cell.angle_beta   90.00
_cell.angle_gamma   90.00
#
_symmetry.space_group_name_H-M   'P 1'
#
loop_
_entity.id
_entity.type
_entity.pdbx_description
1 polymer ?
#
loop_
_entity_poly.entity_id
_entity_poly.type
_entity_poly.pdbx_seq_one_letter_code
_entity_poly.pdbx_strand_id
1 'polypeptide(L)'
;MANFKNHLALWFHQGVFLKDETKTLINAQEGVTKTLRQWRFKEDDKIDSKLIFQYIEEAIENAKAGKEMKPVKKKDVSIPLLLKSALATDKILEKSFYKLTPGRQREYAEYISEAKREATQQKRLDKSSELIKKGVGLHDKYKNC
;
A
#
# COMPACT_ATOMS: atom_id res chain seq x y z
N MET A 1 -10.34 -18.07 -1.92
CA MET A 1 -10.22 -18.84 -0.66
C MET A 1 -8.74 -19.08 -0.37
N ALA A 2 -8.34 -19.25 0.89
CA ALA A 2 -6.96 -19.57 1.25
C ALA A 2 -6.93 -20.64 2.36
N ASN A 3 -5.99 -21.58 2.28
CA ASN A 3 -5.77 -22.61 3.28
C ASN A 3 -4.67 -22.19 4.26
N PHE A 4 -4.91 -22.35 5.56
CA PHE A 4 -3.95 -22.11 6.64
C PHE A 4 -3.84 -23.35 7.52
N LYS A 5 -2.76 -23.45 8.30
CA LYS A 5 -2.48 -24.62 9.17
C LYS A 5 -3.64 -25.01 10.09
N ASN A 6 -4.41 -24.03 10.57
CA ASN A 6 -5.45 -24.24 11.59
C ASN A 6 -6.87 -23.86 11.11
N HIS A 7 -7.04 -23.40 9.86
CA HIS A 7 -8.34 -22.99 9.33
C HIS A 7 -8.32 -22.81 7.81
N LEU A 8 -9.49 -22.90 7.19
CA LEU A 8 -9.76 -22.41 5.84
C LEU A 8 -10.35 -21.01 5.91
N ALA A 9 -9.97 -20.10 5.01
CA ALA A 9 -10.52 -18.75 4.96
C ALA A 9 -11.22 -18.44 3.62
N LEU A 10 -12.49 -18.01 3.71
CA LEU A 10 -13.20 -17.32 2.64
C LEU A 10 -12.93 -15.82 2.75
N TRP A 11 -12.58 -15.18 1.64
CA TRP A 11 -12.19 -13.78 1.62
C TRP A 11 -13.20 -12.95 0.84
N PHE A 12 -13.63 -11.83 1.43
CA PHE A 12 -14.55 -10.88 0.83
C PHE A 12 -13.82 -9.54 0.62
N HIS A 13 -13.46 -9.26 -0.64
CA HIS A 13 -12.97 -7.95 -1.04
C HIS A 13 -14.06 -6.91 -0.77
N GLN A 14 -13.70 -5.79 -0.15
CA GLN A 14 -14.69 -4.79 0.30
C GLN A 14 -15.72 -5.34 1.30
N GLY A 15 -15.40 -6.45 2.00
CA GLY A 15 -16.28 -7.07 2.99
C GLY A 15 -16.64 -6.17 4.19
N VAL A 16 -15.97 -5.02 4.36
CA VAL A 16 -16.39 -3.97 5.30
C VAL A 16 -17.81 -3.41 5.02
N PHE A 17 -18.31 -3.55 3.80
CA PHE A 17 -19.67 -3.10 3.43
C PHE A 17 -20.73 -4.19 3.57
N LEU A 18 -20.34 -5.43 3.91
CA LEU A 18 -21.28 -6.48 4.25
C LEU A 18 -21.90 -6.17 5.62
N LYS A 19 -23.21 -6.39 5.75
CA LYS A 19 -23.93 -6.13 7.01
C LYS A 19 -23.41 -6.97 8.17
N ASP A 20 -22.99 -8.21 7.88
CA ASP A 20 -22.46 -9.18 8.84
C ASP A 20 -23.33 -9.35 10.10
N GLU A 21 -24.63 -9.60 9.91
CA GLU A 21 -25.59 -9.77 11.02
C GLU A 21 -25.20 -10.91 11.96
N THR A 22 -24.53 -11.94 11.43
CA THR A 22 -24.05 -13.10 12.19
C THR A 22 -22.67 -12.89 12.83
N LYS A 23 -22.02 -11.74 12.61
CA LYS A 23 -20.69 -11.40 13.16
C LYS A 23 -19.61 -12.44 12.88
N THR A 24 -19.68 -13.05 11.71
CA THR A 24 -18.77 -14.11 11.26
C THR A 24 -17.51 -13.57 10.59
N LEU A 25 -17.56 -12.33 10.12
CA LEU A 25 -16.48 -11.73 9.37
C LEU A 25 -15.47 -11.06 10.30
N ILE A 26 -14.20 -11.37 10.09
CA ILE A 26 -13.10 -10.79 10.86
C ILE A 26 -12.14 -10.03 9.97
N ASN A 27 -11.49 -9.03 10.56
CA ASN A 27 -10.35 -8.37 9.95
C ASN A 27 -9.08 -9.17 10.24
N ALA A 28 -8.33 -9.54 9.19
CA ALA A 28 -7.11 -10.33 9.32
C ALA A 28 -5.99 -9.58 10.05
N GLN A 29 -5.90 -8.27 9.82
CA GLN A 29 -4.85 -7.42 10.36
C GLN A 29 -5.41 -6.02 10.60
N GLU A 30 -5.90 -5.80 11.81
CA GLU A 30 -6.49 -4.52 12.21
C GLU A 30 -5.48 -3.37 12.03
N GLY A 31 -5.97 -2.24 11.49
CA GLY A 31 -5.14 -1.07 11.16
C GLY A 31 -4.40 -1.13 9.80
N VAL A 32 -4.03 -2.32 9.32
CA VAL A 32 -3.36 -2.47 7.99
C VAL A 32 -4.39 -2.80 6.91
N THR A 33 -5.19 -3.83 7.15
CA THR A 33 -6.23 -4.27 6.23
C THR A 33 -7.49 -3.45 6.48
N LYS A 34 -7.88 -2.61 5.51
CA LYS A 34 -9.00 -1.68 5.69
C LYS A 34 -10.34 -2.29 5.30
N THR A 35 -10.40 -2.83 4.09
CA THR A 35 -11.68 -3.20 3.44
C THR A 35 -11.94 -4.70 3.41
N LEU A 36 -10.87 -5.49 3.42
CA LEU A 36 -10.95 -6.93 3.28
C LEU A 36 -11.43 -7.56 4.59
N ARG A 37 -12.33 -8.52 4.46
CA ARG A 37 -12.80 -9.37 5.56
C ARG A 37 -12.60 -10.83 5.21
N GLN A 38 -12.44 -11.66 6.22
CA GLN A 38 -12.40 -13.10 6.05
C GLN A 38 -13.38 -13.79 7.00
N TRP A 39 -13.92 -14.90 6.53
CA TRP A 39 -14.63 -15.87 7.34
C TRP A 39 -13.74 -17.10 7.46
N ARG A 40 -13.42 -17.50 8.70
CA ARG A 40 -12.60 -18.68 8.99
C ARG A 40 -13.46 -19.88 9.35
N PHE A 41 -13.09 -21.04 8.81
CA PHE A 41 -13.69 -22.34 9.07
C PHE A 41 -12.64 -23.27 9.65
N LYS A 42 -12.95 -23.90 10.79
CA LYS A 42 -12.17 -24.98 11.39
C LYS A 42 -12.72 -26.33 10.93
N GLU A 43 -11.98 -27.40 11.23
CA GLU A 43 -12.30 -28.76 10.78
C GLU A 43 -13.69 -29.24 11.25
N ASP A 44 -14.08 -28.89 12.48
CA ASP A 44 -15.36 -29.29 13.08
C ASP A 44 -16.51 -28.28 12.86
N ASP A 45 -16.25 -27.17 12.14
CA ASP A 45 -17.28 -26.15 11.95
C ASP A 45 -18.37 -26.65 10.98
N LYS A 46 -19.63 -26.47 11.37
CA LYS A 46 -20.77 -26.70 10.47
C LYS A 46 -20.80 -25.61 9.40
N ILE A 47 -20.61 -26.02 8.15
CA ILE A 47 -20.69 -25.12 7.00
C ILE A 47 -22.16 -24.91 6.63
N ASP A 48 -22.68 -23.71 6.92
CA ASP A 48 -23.99 -23.28 6.43
C ASP A 48 -23.83 -22.69 5.02
N SER A 49 -24.13 -23.51 4.01
CA SER A 49 -24.07 -23.11 2.61
C SER A 49 -25.03 -21.96 2.29
N LYS A 50 -26.23 -21.93 2.89
CA LYS A 50 -27.21 -20.87 2.64
C LYS A 50 -26.70 -19.53 3.10
N LEU A 51 -26.11 -19.49 4.30
CA LEU A 51 -25.53 -18.27 4.83
C LEU A 51 -24.35 -17.81 3.98
N ILE A 52 -23.47 -18.72 3.54
CA ILE A 52 -22.37 -18.37 2.62
C ILE A 52 -22.89 -17.76 1.32
N PHE A 53 -23.94 -18.35 0.72
CA PHE A 53 -24.56 -17.82 -0.48
C PHE A 53 -25.12 -16.40 -0.27
N GLN A 54 -25.78 -16.14 0.88
CA GLN A 54 -26.27 -14.80 1.21
C GLN A 54 -25.13 -13.76 1.23
N TYR A 55 -24.00 -14.07 1.86
CA TYR A 55 -22.85 -13.17 1.87
C TYR A 55 -22.24 -12.95 0.48
N ILE A 56 -22.25 -13.98 -0.38
CA ILE A 56 -21.77 -13.87 -1.77
C ILE A 56 -22.71 -12.97 -2.58
N GLU A 57 -24.03 -13.16 -2.48
CA GLU A 57 -25.03 -12.34 -3.16
C GLU A 57 -24.94 -10.88 -2.72
N GLU A 58 -24.86 -10.63 -1.41
CA GLU A 58 -24.68 -9.27 -0.88
C GLU A 58 -23.37 -8.63 -1.37
N ALA A 59 -22.27 -9.39 -1.41
CA ALA A 59 -21.00 -8.89 -1.94
C ALA A 59 -21.12 -8.50 -3.42
N ILE A 60 -21.84 -9.28 -4.23
CA ILE A 60 -22.11 -9.00 -5.65
C ILE A 60 -22.97 -7.74 -5.78
N GLU A 61 -24.03 -7.59 -4.99
CA GLU A 61 -24.88 -6.40 -4.99
C GLU A 61 -24.10 -5.14 -4.58
N ASN A 62 -23.28 -5.24 -3.55
CA ASN A 62 -22.42 -4.15 -3.10
C ASN A 62 -21.42 -3.73 -4.19
N ALA A 63 -20.84 -4.71 -4.91
CA ALA A 63 -19.96 -4.44 -6.04
C ALA A 63 -20.71 -3.75 -7.18
N LYS A 64 -21.92 -4.21 -7.54
CA LYS A 64 -22.78 -3.58 -8.56
C LYS A 64 -23.20 -2.16 -8.17
N ALA A 65 -23.43 -1.91 -6.88
CA ALA A 65 -23.74 -0.61 -6.33
C ALA A 65 -22.52 0.32 -6.20
N GLY A 66 -21.31 -0.15 -6.54
CA GLY A 66 -20.08 0.64 -6.46
C GLY A 66 -19.63 0.95 -5.03
N LYS A 67 -20.04 0.13 -4.05
CA LYS A 67 -19.56 0.25 -2.66
C LYS A 67 -18.11 -0.20 -2.57
N GLU A 68 -17.21 0.74 -2.83
CA GLU A 68 -15.78 0.54 -2.74
C GLU A 68 -15.15 1.66 -1.90
N MET A 69 -14.26 1.29 -0.98
CA MET A 69 -13.44 2.29 -0.31
C MET A 69 -12.39 2.82 -1.28
N LYS A 70 -12.52 4.09 -1.65
CA LYS A 70 -11.52 4.74 -2.50
C LYS A 70 -10.15 4.71 -1.80
N PRO A 71 -9.06 4.44 -2.54
CA PRO A 71 -7.72 4.55 -2.00
C PRO A 71 -7.52 5.93 -1.40
N VAL A 72 -7.13 5.99 -0.13
CA VAL A 72 -6.74 7.26 0.48
C VAL A 72 -5.53 7.77 -0.30
N LYS A 73 -5.66 8.94 -0.93
CA LYS A 73 -4.54 9.59 -1.62
C LYS A 73 -3.39 9.69 -0.61
N LYS A 74 -2.25 9.08 -0.93
CA LYS A 74 -1.03 9.25 -0.13
C LYS A 74 -0.73 10.75 -0.09
N LYS A 75 -0.43 11.27 1.11
CA LYS A 75 -0.04 12.68 1.33
C LYS A 75 1.01 13.09 0.28
N ASP A 76 0.96 14.37 -0.12
CA ASP A 76 1.94 14.95 -1.02
C ASP A 76 3.36 14.63 -0.58
N VAL A 77 4.28 14.52 -1.54
CA VAL A 77 5.67 14.19 -1.27
C VAL A 77 6.26 15.27 -0.37
N SER A 78 6.58 14.93 0.87
CA SER A 78 7.27 15.85 1.78
C SER A 78 8.73 15.90 1.38
N ILE A 79 9.11 16.92 0.61
CA ILE A 79 10.48 17.11 0.14
C ILE A 79 11.30 17.77 1.26
N PRO A 80 12.36 17.12 1.79
CA PRO A 80 13.19 17.71 2.82
C PRO A 80 13.93 18.95 2.29
N LEU A 81 14.19 19.93 3.19
CA LEU A 81 14.85 21.19 2.84
C LEU A 81 16.15 20.98 2.06
N LEU A 82 16.96 20.00 2.46
CA LEU A 82 18.22 19.67 1.79
C LEU A 82 18.01 19.29 0.31
N LEU A 83 17.03 18.43 0.01
CA LEU A 83 16.71 18.06 -1.36
C LEU A 83 16.10 19.25 -2.12
N LYS A 84 15.23 20.03 -1.47
CA LYS A 84 14.63 21.22 -2.08
C LYS A 84 15.69 22.23 -2.53
N SER A 85 16.71 22.48 -1.71
CA SER A 85 17.83 23.35 -2.06
C SER A 85 18.62 22.80 -3.26
N ALA A 86 18.91 21.50 -3.27
CA ALA A 86 19.61 20.88 -4.40
C ALA A 86 18.83 20.97 -5.72
N LEU A 87 17.51 20.77 -5.67
CA LEU A 87 16.62 20.94 -6.83
C LEU A 87 16.62 22.38 -7.34
N ALA A 88 16.65 23.38 -6.45
CA ALA A 88 16.70 24.79 -6.83
C ALA A 88 18.04 25.17 -7.49
N THR A 89 19.15 24.53 -7.10
CA THR A 89 20.48 24.81 -7.67
C THR A 89 20.72 24.08 -9.00
N ASP A 90 20.22 22.85 -9.15
CA ASP A 90 20.47 22.02 -10.33
C ASP A 90 19.19 21.76 -11.14
N LYS A 91 19.03 22.52 -12.24
CA LYS A 91 17.88 22.41 -13.15
C LYS A 91 17.73 21.04 -13.81
N ILE A 92 18.81 20.30 -14.00
CA ILE A 92 18.75 18.95 -14.60
C ILE A 92 18.21 17.98 -13.56
N LEU A 93 18.71 18.06 -12.33
CA LEU A 93 18.22 17.29 -11.21
C LEU A 93 16.72 17.55 -10.97
N GLU A 94 16.32 18.82 -10.99
CA GLU A 94 14.92 19.24 -10.83
C GLU A 94 14.00 18.58 -11.85
N LYS A 95 14.32 18.76 -13.15
CA LYS A 95 13.53 18.18 -14.24
C LYS A 95 13.45 16.66 -14.15
N SER A 96 14.57 16.01 -13.86
CA SER A 96 14.60 14.55 -13.72
C SER A 96 13.81 14.07 -12.51
N PHE A 97 13.86 14.78 -11.38
CA PHE A 97 13.10 14.45 -10.17
C PHE A 97 11.59 14.51 -10.41
N TYR A 98 11.09 15.60 -11.01
CA TYR A 98 9.67 15.75 -11.29
C TYR A 98 9.17 14.84 -12.41
N LYS A 99 10.06 14.31 -13.25
CA LYS A 99 9.73 13.26 -14.23
C LYS A 99 9.53 11.88 -13.58
N LEU A 100 10.04 11.65 -12.37
CA LEU A 100 9.81 10.40 -11.64
C LEU A 100 8.36 10.30 -11.17
N THR A 101 7.88 9.07 -10.93
CA THR A 101 6.56 8.88 -10.31
C THR A 101 6.53 9.42 -8.87
N PRO A 102 5.37 9.88 -8.36
CA PRO A 102 5.26 10.36 -6.98
C PRO A 102 5.70 9.35 -5.91
N GLY A 103 5.66 8.05 -6.23
CA GLY A 103 6.21 6.99 -5.38
C GLY A 103 7.72 7.09 -5.26
N ARG A 104 8.43 7.14 -6.40
CA ARG A 104 9.90 7.28 -6.45
C ARG A 104 10.39 8.60 -5.86
N GLN A 105 9.68 9.69 -6.12
CA GLN A 105 10.00 10.99 -5.50
C GLN A 105 9.96 10.90 -3.97
N ARG A 106 8.93 10.23 -3.41
CA ARG A 106 8.80 10.00 -1.98
C ARG A 106 9.88 9.08 -1.42
N GLU A 107 10.21 8.00 -2.11
CA GLU A 107 11.31 7.10 -1.71
C GLU A 107 12.63 7.85 -1.56
N TYR A 108 12.98 8.71 -2.52
CA TYR A 108 14.19 9.53 -2.43
C TYR A 108 14.12 10.55 -1.30
N ALA A 109 13.00 11.24 -1.14
CA ALA A 109 12.79 12.24 -0.09
C ALA A 109 12.87 11.61 1.32
N GLU A 110 12.25 10.45 1.52
CA GLU A 110 12.30 9.67 2.77
C GLU A 110 13.70 9.12 3.03
N TYR A 111 14.36 8.53 2.03
CA TYR A 111 15.71 8.01 2.18
C TYR A 111 16.70 9.11 2.61
N ILE A 112 16.59 10.32 2.07
CA ILE A 112 17.45 11.43 2.48
C ILE A 112 17.09 11.90 3.90
N SER A 113 15.81 12.05 4.22
CA SER A 113 15.36 12.58 5.52
C SER A 113 15.56 11.63 6.70
N GLU A 114 15.56 10.32 6.47
CA GLU A 114 15.76 9.30 7.51
C GLU A 114 17.18 9.31 8.10
N ALA A 115 18.17 9.84 7.37
CA ALA A 115 19.53 9.96 7.91
C ALA A 115 19.60 11.03 9.01
N LYS A 116 20.03 10.64 10.21
CA LYS A 116 20.11 11.53 11.38
C LYS A 116 21.32 12.48 11.39
N ARG A 117 22.40 12.11 10.69
CA ARG A 117 23.65 12.90 10.64
C ARG A 117 23.70 13.68 9.33
N GLU A 118 24.00 14.97 9.38
CA GLU A 118 24.09 15.84 8.20
C GLU A 118 25.06 15.31 7.14
N ALA A 119 26.25 14.85 7.56
CA ALA A 119 27.22 14.24 6.64
C ALA A 119 26.66 13.01 5.90
N THR A 120 25.76 12.25 6.54
CA THR A 120 25.09 11.10 5.92
C THR A 120 23.95 11.56 5.01
N GLN A 121 23.19 12.58 5.40
CA GLN A 121 22.16 13.19 4.56
C GLN A 121 22.77 13.70 3.25
N GLN A 122 23.92 14.39 3.31
CA GLN A 122 24.62 14.88 2.12
C GLN A 122 25.08 13.73 1.22
N LYS A 123 25.73 12.71 1.77
CA LYS A 123 26.12 11.52 0.99
C LYS A 123 24.93 10.83 0.32
N ARG A 124 23.79 10.76 1.01
CA ARG A 124 22.55 10.21 0.45
C ARG A 124 22.00 11.10 -0.66
N LEU A 125 22.04 12.42 -0.48
CA LEU A 125 21.63 13.40 -1.51
C LEU A 125 22.49 13.28 -2.76
N ASP A 126 23.82 13.22 -2.63
CA ASP A 126 24.74 13.15 -3.77
C ASP A 126 24.48 11.89 -4.60
N LYS A 127 24.41 10.73 -3.93
CA LYS A 127 24.09 9.45 -4.58
C LYS A 127 22.69 9.43 -5.20
N SER A 128 21.70 9.99 -4.51
CA SER A 128 20.33 10.08 -5.04
C SER A 128 20.28 10.98 -6.27
N SER A 129 21.02 12.08 -6.27
CA SER A 129 21.08 13.02 -7.40
C SER A 129 21.59 12.35 -8.67
N GLU A 130 22.63 11.52 -8.57
CA GLU A 130 23.12 10.74 -9.71
C GLU A 130 22.07 9.76 -10.26
N LEU A 131 21.36 9.05 -9.37
CA LEU A 131 20.34 8.07 -9.77
C LEU A 131 19.10 8.74 -10.37
N ILE A 132 18.65 9.85 -9.78
CA ILE A 132 17.53 10.66 -10.26
C ILE A 132 17.84 11.17 -11.66
N LYS A 133 19.03 11.72 -11.89
CA LYS A 133 19.45 12.19 -13.23
C LYS A 133 19.43 11.08 -14.28
N LYS A 134 19.71 9.83 -13.88
CA LYS A 134 19.61 8.63 -14.74
C LYS A 134 18.17 8.10 -14.88
N GLY A 135 17.19 8.66 -14.17
CA GLY A 135 15.79 8.21 -14.20
C GLY A 135 15.53 6.88 -13.47
N VAL A 136 16.48 6.40 -12.68
CA VAL A 136 16.42 5.10 -12.00
C VAL A 136 15.79 5.28 -10.62
N GLY A 137 14.98 4.32 -10.16
CA GLY A 137 14.46 4.27 -8.79
C GLY A 137 15.52 3.79 -7.80
N LEU A 138 15.43 4.24 -6.54
CA LEU A 138 16.42 3.94 -5.50
C LEU A 138 16.68 2.43 -5.33
N HIS A 139 15.61 1.63 -5.45
CA HIS A 139 15.62 0.17 -5.29
C HIS A 139 15.42 -0.60 -6.60
N ASP A 140 15.50 0.02 -7.77
CA ASP A 140 15.23 -0.68 -9.03
C ASP A 140 16.22 -1.83 -9.30
N LYS A 141 17.41 -1.79 -8.69
CA LYS A 141 18.38 -2.91 -8.74
C LYS A 141 17.86 -4.22 -8.14
N TYR A 142 16.85 -4.16 -7.26
CA TYR A 142 16.32 -5.33 -6.54
C TYR A 142 14.95 -5.80 -7.08
N LYS A 143 14.41 -5.15 -8.13
CA LYS A 143 13.09 -5.51 -8.69
C LYS A 143 13.13 -6.65 -9.71
N ASN A 144 14.32 -7.06 -10.15
CA ASN A 144 14.51 -8.12 -11.13
C ASN A 144 15.12 -9.40 -10.51
N CYS A 145 15.04 -9.55 -9.18
CA CYS A 145 15.49 -10.75 -8.45
C CYS A 145 14.30 -11.53 -7.91
#